data_AF-A0A9Q0FGH8-F1
#
_entry.id   AF-A0A9Q0FGH8-F1
#
_cell.length_a   1.000
_cell.length_b   1.000
_cell.length_c   1.000
_cell.angle_alpha   90.00
_cell.angle_beta   90.00
_cell.angle_gamma   90.00
#
_symmetry.space_group_name_H-M   'P 1'
#
loop_
_entity.id
_entity.type
_entity.pdbx_description
1 polymer ?
#
loop_
_entity_poly.entity_id
_entity_poly.type
_entity_poly.pdbx_seq_one_letter_code
_entity_poly.pdbx_strand_id
1 'polypeptide(L)'
;MHMVLHVSEADLHAVTNSHHAFLGSFVGSTKKARDAIFYSYTRHVNGFAAMLEEEEAADIARHPKVLSVFQNQAKKLHTTHSWDFMLLEKNGAIHPNSIWKKARFGEDTIIANLDTGNSSYIFFPAPAYVKKSASSTDTCFATESLPLSLSLSLIFVYV
;
A
#
# COMPACT_ATOMS: atom_id res chain seq x y z
N MET A 1 -18.56 -19.46 3.29
CA MET A 1 -17.55 -19.95 2.33
C MET A 1 -16.53 -18.82 2.12
N HIS A 2 -15.45 -18.81 2.89
CA HIS A 2 -14.35 -17.86 2.72
C HIS A 2 -13.45 -18.37 1.59
N MET A 3 -13.57 -17.78 0.40
CA MET A 3 -12.57 -17.98 -0.66
C MET A 3 -11.39 -17.07 -0.32
N VAL A 4 -10.43 -17.58 0.44
CA VAL A 4 -9.10 -16.96 0.49
C VAL A 4 -8.45 -17.31 -0.84
N LEU A 5 -8.25 -16.32 -1.71
CA LEU A 5 -7.41 -16.50 -2.89
C LEU A 5 -6.01 -16.85 -2.40
N HIS A 6 -5.69 -18.14 -2.39
CA HIS A 6 -4.34 -18.60 -2.14
C HIS A 6 -3.54 -18.32 -3.41
N VAL A 7 -2.90 -17.14 -3.45
CA VAL A 7 -2.01 -16.77 -4.56
C VAL A 7 -0.69 -17.50 -4.34
N SER A 8 -0.31 -18.37 -5.28
CA SER A 8 0.92 -19.15 -5.18
C SER A 8 2.15 -18.27 -5.49
N GLU A 9 3.33 -18.70 -5.03
CA GLU A 9 4.58 -18.00 -5.34
C GLU A 9 4.86 -17.96 -6.86
N ALA A 10 4.46 -19.01 -7.58
CA ALA A 10 4.54 -19.07 -9.04
C ALA A 10 3.70 -17.97 -9.70
N ASP A 11 2.49 -17.70 -9.18
CA ASP A 11 1.64 -16.63 -9.69
C ASP A 11 2.27 -15.26 -9.45
N LEU A 12 2.85 -15.03 -8.27
CA LEU A 12 3.55 -13.76 -7.97
C LEU A 12 4.76 -13.55 -8.88
N HIS A 13 5.51 -14.63 -9.17
CA HIS A 13 6.62 -14.58 -10.13
C HIS A 13 6.14 -14.30 -11.55
N ALA A 14 5.02 -14.89 -11.98
CA ALA A 14 4.44 -14.62 -13.29
C ALA A 14 4.03 -13.15 -13.44
N VAL A 15 3.40 -12.56 -12.42
CA VAL A 15 3.06 -11.12 -12.40
C VAL A 15 4.33 -10.27 -12.46
N THR A 16 5.33 -10.58 -11.65
CA THR A 16 6.62 -9.87 -11.66
C THR A 16 7.29 -9.92 -13.04
N ASN A 17 7.29 -11.09 -13.69
CA ASN A 17 7.83 -11.23 -15.05
C ASN A 17 7.04 -10.42 -16.07
N SER A 18 5.71 -10.35 -15.91
CA SER A 18 4.85 -9.53 -16.76
C SER A 18 5.17 -8.04 -16.64
N HIS A 19 5.50 -7.55 -15.44
CA HIS A 19 5.95 -6.17 -15.25
C HIS A 19 7.27 -5.90 -15.98
N HIS A 20 8.26 -6.78 -15.85
CA HIS A 20 9.53 -6.64 -16.55
C HIS A 20 9.38 -6.69 -18.07
N ALA A 21 8.50 -7.54 -18.57
CA ALA A 21 8.20 -7.63 -20.00
C ALA A 21 7.49 -6.36 -20.49
N PHE A 22 6.52 -5.86 -19.72
CA PHE A 22 5.79 -4.64 -20.03
C PHE A 22 6.72 -3.42 -20.06
N LEU A 23 7.47 -3.15 -19.00
CA LEU A 23 8.39 -2.01 -19.00
C LEU A 23 9.49 -2.19 -20.06
N GLY A 24 9.93 -3.42 -20.28
CA GLY A 24 10.94 -3.76 -21.28
C GLY A 24 10.57 -3.34 -22.71
N SER A 25 9.28 -3.24 -23.04
CA SER A 25 8.84 -2.75 -24.37
C SER A 25 9.01 -1.24 -24.55
N PHE A 26 9.19 -0.48 -23.46
CA PHE A 26 9.41 0.97 -23.50
C PHE A 26 10.91 1.31 -23.38
N VAL A 27 11.62 0.67 -22.44
CA VAL A 27 13.04 0.96 -22.17
C VAL A 27 14.01 0.19 -23.08
N GLY A 28 13.47 -0.61 -24.01
CA GLY A 28 14.21 -1.31 -25.07
C GLY A 28 14.86 -2.64 -24.67
N SER A 29 14.78 -3.07 -23.41
CA SER A 29 15.18 -4.42 -23.01
C SER A 29 14.60 -4.84 -21.65
N THR A 30 14.40 -6.15 -21.48
CA THR A 30 13.98 -6.72 -20.19
C THR A 30 15.03 -6.55 -19.10
N LYS A 31 16.32 -6.51 -19.45
CA LYS A 31 17.40 -6.28 -18.48
C LYS A 31 17.29 -4.87 -17.88
N LYS A 32 17.20 -3.83 -18.71
CA LYS A 32 16.98 -2.45 -18.26
C LYS A 32 15.71 -2.31 -17.42
N ALA A 33 14.64 -3.00 -17.79
CA ALA A 33 13.40 -2.99 -17.00
C ALA A 33 13.58 -3.60 -15.60
N ARG A 34 14.36 -4.67 -15.46
CA ARG A 34 14.69 -5.27 -14.15
C ARG A 34 15.56 -4.36 -13.29
N ASP A 35 16.47 -3.61 -13.93
CA ASP A 35 17.33 -2.67 -13.22
C ASP A 35 16.56 -1.39 -12.80
N ALA A 36 15.57 -0.97 -13.58
CA ALA A 36 14.72 0.19 -13.31
C ALA A 36 13.63 -0.10 -12.26
N ILE A 37 13.00 -1.29 -12.29
CA ILE A 37 11.95 -1.67 -11.35
C ILE A 37 12.57 -2.03 -10.00
N PHE A 38 12.35 -1.19 -8.99
CA PHE A 38 12.77 -1.46 -7.62
C PHE A 38 11.68 -2.11 -6.76
N TYR A 39 10.42 -2.11 -7.21
CA TYR A 39 9.34 -2.82 -6.52
C TYR A 39 8.22 -3.27 -7.46
N SER A 40 7.72 -4.50 -7.28
CA SER A 40 6.54 -5.02 -7.98
C SER A 40 5.40 -5.30 -7.00
N TYR A 41 4.26 -4.67 -7.21
CA TYR A 41 3.01 -4.95 -6.49
C TYR A 41 2.31 -6.14 -7.17
N THR A 42 2.23 -7.27 -6.48
CA THR A 42 1.80 -8.56 -7.09
C THR A 42 0.54 -9.16 -6.48
N ARG A 43 0.01 -8.54 -5.42
CA ARG A 43 -1.12 -9.09 -4.66
C ARG A 43 -2.40 -8.29 -4.92
N HIS A 44 -2.59 -7.21 -4.18
CA HIS A 44 -3.84 -6.45 -4.16
C HIS A 44 -3.89 -5.33 -5.20
N VAL A 45 -2.75 -5.01 -5.80
CA VAL A 45 -2.57 -4.00 -6.84
C VAL A 45 -1.72 -4.64 -7.92
N ASN A 46 -2.09 -4.46 -9.18
CA ASN A 46 -1.26 -4.80 -10.34
C ASN A 46 -0.47 -3.55 -10.75
N GLY A 47 0.85 -3.56 -10.56
CA GLY A 47 1.66 -2.38 -10.81
C GLY A 47 3.09 -2.51 -10.31
N PHE A 48 3.92 -1.54 -10.65
CA PHE A 48 5.33 -1.51 -10.25
C PHE A 48 5.81 -0.08 -9.98
N ALA A 49 6.88 0.02 -9.20
CA ALA A 49 7.61 1.25 -8.99
C ALA A 49 8.98 1.14 -9.69
N ALA A 50 9.31 2.12 -10.50
CA ALA A 50 10.51 2.12 -11.33
C ALA A 50 11.12 3.51 -11.47
N MET A 51 12.44 3.59 -11.59
CA MET A 51 13.12 4.84 -11.97
C MET A 51 13.10 4.97 -13.49
N LEU A 52 12.42 5.99 -14.01
CA LEU A 52 12.24 6.23 -15.44
C LEU A 52 12.57 7.68 -15.80
N GLU A 53 13.00 7.88 -17.04
CA GLU A 53 13.11 9.22 -17.62
C GLU A 53 11.72 9.78 -17.93
N GLU A 54 11.60 11.10 -18.01
CA GLU A 54 10.31 11.79 -18.23
C GLU A 54 9.63 11.34 -19.53
N GLU A 55 10.40 11.14 -20.60
CA GLU A 55 9.90 10.66 -21.89
C GLU A 55 9.36 9.23 -21.79
N GLU A 56 10.06 8.33 -21.10
CA GLU A 56 9.63 6.94 -20.88
C GLU A 56 8.32 6.90 -20.07
N ALA A 57 8.21 7.71 -19.02
CA ALA A 57 7.01 7.82 -18.20
C ALA A 57 5.82 8.37 -19.00
N ALA A 58 6.04 9.38 -19.85
CA ALA A 58 5.02 9.97 -20.71
C ALA A 58 4.48 8.98 -21.75
N ASP A 59 5.37 8.16 -22.33
CA ASP A 59 4.98 7.13 -23.29
C ASP A 59 4.18 6.00 -22.63
N ILE A 60 4.59 5.57 -21.43
CA ILE A 60 3.87 4.56 -20.64
C ILE A 60 2.47 5.05 -20.27
N ALA A 61 2.33 6.32 -19.87
CA ALA A 61 1.05 6.91 -19.48
C ALA A 61 -0.01 6.88 -20.59
N ARG A 62 0.41 6.81 -21.86
CA ARG A 62 -0.49 6.74 -23.03
C ARG A 62 -0.95 5.31 -23.35
N HIS A 63 -0.37 4.30 -22.71
CA HIS A 63 -0.66 2.91 -23.03
C HIS A 63 -2.02 2.48 -22.47
N PRO A 64 -2.90 1.80 -23.25
CA PRO A 64 -4.28 1.50 -22.84
C PRO A 64 -4.39 0.52 -21.64
N LYS A 65 -3.31 -0.19 -21.31
CA LYS A 65 -3.24 -1.04 -20.10
C LYS A 65 -2.76 -0.29 -18.86
N VAL A 66 -2.36 0.97 -18.96
CA VAL A 66 -1.90 1.78 -17.83
C VAL A 66 -3.07 2.63 -17.36
N LEU A 67 -3.43 2.51 -16.09
CA LEU A 67 -4.51 3.32 -15.51
C LEU A 67 -3.99 4.67 -15.02
N SER A 68 -2.80 4.68 -14.41
CA SER A 68 -2.18 5.90 -13.93
C SER A 68 -0.69 5.74 -13.76
N VAL A 69 0.04 6.82 -14.02
CA VAL A 69 1.46 6.99 -13.71
C VAL A 69 1.57 8.08 -12.64
N PHE A 70 2.18 7.77 -11.51
CA PHE A 70 2.33 8.67 -10.39
C PHE A 70 3.79 8.99 -10.14
N GLN A 71 4.13 10.27 -10.15
CA GLN A 71 5.44 10.69 -9.67
C GLN A 71 5.56 10.41 -8.16
N ASN A 72 6.61 9.69 -7.78
CA ASN A 72 7.00 9.48 -6.42
C ASN A 72 7.50 10.81 -5.84
N GLN A 73 6.75 11.34 -4.89
CA GLN A 73 7.08 12.58 -4.22
C GLN A 73 7.34 12.29 -2.75
N ALA A 74 8.48 12.75 -2.25
CA ALA A 74 8.74 12.76 -0.82
C ALA A 74 7.60 13.51 -0.12
N LYS A 75 6.84 12.81 0.72
CA LYS A 75 5.79 13.44 1.52
C LYS A 75 6.41 14.00 2.78
N LYS A 76 6.06 15.26 3.10
CA LYS A 76 6.40 15.84 4.39
C LYS A 76 5.56 15.16 5.45
N LEU A 77 6.20 14.66 6.50
CA LEU A 77 5.52 14.12 7.66
C LEU A 77 4.69 15.23 8.30
N HIS A 78 3.38 15.04 8.39
CA HIS A 78 2.45 16.00 8.97
C HIS A 78 2.29 15.82 10.48
N THR A 79 2.49 14.61 10.98
CA THR A 79 2.42 14.26 12.40
C THR A 79 3.56 13.33 12.76
N THR A 80 4.16 13.54 13.93
CA THR A 80 4.98 12.56 14.62
C THR A 80 4.36 12.36 16.01
N HIS A 81 4.44 11.16 16.59
CA HIS A 81 3.85 10.84 17.89
C HIS A 81 2.32 10.95 17.91
N SER A 82 1.65 10.38 16.91
CA SER A 82 0.20 10.43 16.79
C SER A 82 -0.52 9.86 18.03
N TRP A 83 0.11 8.93 18.75
CA TRP A 83 -0.40 8.40 20.01
C TRP A 83 -0.47 9.44 21.13
N ASP A 84 0.56 10.27 21.28
CA ASP A 84 0.57 11.38 22.25
C ASP A 84 -0.42 12.48 21.82
N PHE A 85 -0.47 12.81 20.52
CA PHE A 85 -1.42 13.80 19.97
C PHE A 85 -2.88 13.42 20.23
N MET A 86 -3.22 12.14 20.05
CA MET A 86 -4.56 11.62 20.32
C MET A 86 -4.83 11.33 21.81
N LEU A 87 -3.88 11.65 22.70
CA LEU A 87 -3.94 11.37 24.15
C LEU A 87 -4.25 9.90 24.47
N LEU A 88 -3.82 9.01 23.58
CA LEU A 88 -4.04 7.58 23.69
C LEU A 88 -3.11 6.98 24.75
N GLU A 89 -1.88 7.49 24.82
CA GLU A 89 -0.94 7.23 25.89
C GLU A 89 -0.22 8.53 26.30
N LYS A 90 0.47 8.50 27.43
CA LYS A 90 1.36 9.58 27.86
C LYS A 90 2.60 8.95 28.48
N ASN A 91 3.78 9.27 27.95
CA ASN A 91 5.06 8.71 28.41
C ASN A 91 5.09 7.17 28.43
N GLY A 92 4.48 6.52 27.42
CA GLY A 92 4.40 5.06 27.32
C GLY A 92 3.48 4.37 28.33
N ALA A 93 2.64 5.14 29.04
CA ALA A 93 1.64 4.61 29.97
C ALA A 93 0.21 5.00 29.56
N ILE A 94 -0.69 4.02 29.61
CA ILE A 94 -2.12 4.20 29.32
C ILE A 94 -2.83 4.68 30.59
N HIS A 95 -3.27 5.94 30.58
CA HIS A 95 -4.00 6.50 31.71
C HIS A 95 -5.36 5.77 31.93
N PRO A 96 -5.82 5.58 33.18
CA PRO A 96 -7.11 4.92 33.45
C PRO A 96 -8.31 5.57 32.76
N ASN A 97 -8.27 6.88 32.56
CA ASN A 97 -9.33 7.65 31.88
C ASN A 97 -9.09 7.83 30.36
N SER A 98 -8.09 7.16 29.79
CA SER A 98 -7.78 7.23 28.35
C SER A 98 -8.93 6.70 27.48
N ILE A 99 -8.95 7.16 26.22
CA ILE A 99 -9.93 6.68 25.23
C ILE A 99 -9.75 5.18 25.00
N TRP A 100 -8.52 4.63 25.08
CA TRP A 100 -8.29 3.19 24.97
C TRP A 100 -9.09 2.38 26.00
N LYS A 101 -9.05 2.73 27.29
CA LYS A 101 -9.85 1.99 28.29
C LYS A 101 -11.35 2.18 28.09
N LYS A 102 -11.79 3.40 27.75
CA LYS A 102 -13.21 3.70 27.49
C LYS A 102 -13.75 2.94 26.27
N ALA A 103 -12.93 2.78 25.23
CA ALA A 103 -13.27 2.07 24.00
C ALA A 103 -12.95 0.57 24.06
N ARG A 104 -12.67 -0.01 25.25
CA ARG A 104 -12.27 -1.41 25.42
C ARG A 104 -11.13 -1.83 24.49
N PHE A 105 -10.14 -0.95 24.33
CA PHE A 105 -8.97 -1.12 23.47
C PHE A 105 -9.31 -1.35 21.98
N GLY A 106 -10.50 -0.92 21.54
CA GLY A 106 -10.95 -1.17 20.18
C GLY A 106 -11.35 -2.63 19.96
N GLU A 107 -11.93 -3.30 20.97
CA GLU A 107 -12.53 -4.63 20.82
C GLU A 107 -13.34 -4.72 19.52
N ASP A 108 -13.10 -5.78 18.75
CA ASP A 108 -13.68 -6.04 17.43
C ASP A 108 -13.37 -5.00 16.33
N THR A 109 -12.40 -4.09 16.54
CA THR A 109 -12.02 -3.05 15.60
C THR A 109 -10.51 -3.03 15.36
N ILE A 110 -10.08 -2.97 14.09
CA ILE A 110 -8.67 -2.81 13.73
C ILE A 110 -8.44 -1.36 13.31
N ILE A 111 -7.51 -0.69 14.00
CA ILE A 111 -7.08 0.67 13.66
C ILE A 111 -5.61 0.59 13.22
N ALA A 112 -5.36 0.85 11.94
CA ALA A 112 -4.00 0.97 11.41
C ALA A 112 -3.56 2.44 11.47
N ASN A 113 -2.41 2.69 12.08
CA ASN A 113 -1.78 4.00 12.11
C ASN A 113 -0.42 3.93 11.42
N LEU A 114 -0.19 4.80 10.45
CA LEU A 114 1.10 4.93 9.76
C LEU A 114 1.78 6.20 10.27
N ASP A 115 2.60 6.06 11.31
CA ASP A 115 3.34 7.15 11.95
C ASP A 115 4.83 6.79 12.00
N THR A 116 5.70 7.80 12.04
CA THR A 116 7.16 7.65 12.13
C THR A 116 7.68 7.68 13.57
N GLY A 117 6.80 7.75 14.57
CA GLY A 117 7.15 7.95 15.97
C GLY A 117 8.03 6.84 16.56
N ASN A 118 9.21 7.21 17.05
CA ASN A 118 10.00 6.40 17.97
C ASN A 118 9.22 6.22 19.27
N SER A 119 8.60 5.06 19.48
CA SER A 119 8.16 4.63 20.82
C SER A 119 8.50 3.17 21.03
N SER A 120 9.21 2.93 22.13
CA SER A 120 9.64 1.64 22.66
C SER A 120 8.48 0.64 22.60
N TYR A 121 8.70 -0.47 21.88
CA TYR A 121 7.74 -1.52 21.60
C TYR A 121 6.91 -1.97 22.80
N ILE A 122 5.60 -1.78 22.74
CA ILE A 122 4.64 -2.64 23.45
C ILE A 122 3.56 -3.05 22.45
N PHE A 123 3.76 -4.22 21.84
CA PHE A 123 2.74 -4.90 21.04
C PHE A 123 1.88 -5.74 21.98
N PHE A 124 0.63 -5.35 22.21
CA PHE A 124 -0.35 -6.25 22.84
C PHE A 124 -1.05 -7.05 21.74
N PRO A 125 -0.83 -8.37 21.64
CA PRO A 125 -1.60 -9.19 20.71
C PRO A 125 -3.04 -9.29 21.24
N ALA A 126 -3.99 -8.66 20.54
CA ALA A 126 -5.39 -9.03 20.69
C ALA A 126 -5.62 -10.39 20.01
N PRO A 127 -6.36 -11.33 20.62
CA PRO A 127 -6.73 -12.58 19.98
C PRO A 127 -7.56 -12.25 18.72
N ALA A 128 -7.04 -12.66 17.57
CA ALA A 128 -7.63 -12.36 16.26
C ALA A 128 -8.96 -13.09 16.06
N TYR A 129 -9.99 -12.43 15.50
CA TYR A 129 -10.87 -12.96 14.44
C TYR A 129 -11.84 -11.91 13.84
N VAL A 130 -11.88 -11.89 12.49
CA VAL A 130 -12.89 -11.41 11.48
C VAL A 130 -13.22 -9.92 11.23
N LYS A 131 -12.97 -9.55 9.95
CA LYS A 131 -13.48 -8.48 9.05
C LYS A 131 -14.80 -7.76 9.39
N LYS A 132 -14.79 -6.41 9.31
CA LYS A 132 -15.58 -5.60 8.34
C LYS A 132 -15.12 -4.14 8.27
N SER A 133 -15.50 -3.49 7.17
CA SER A 133 -15.01 -2.23 6.59
C SER A 133 -15.37 -0.94 7.32
N ALA A 134 -14.50 0.08 7.24
CA ALA A 134 -14.83 1.52 7.16
C ALA A 134 -13.56 2.23 6.62
N SER A 135 -13.58 2.96 5.50
CA SER A 135 -14.14 4.31 5.26
C SER A 135 -13.60 5.36 6.23
N SER A 136 -12.49 5.99 5.87
CA SER A 136 -12.13 7.32 6.38
C SER A 136 -11.34 8.06 5.31
N THR A 137 -11.93 9.17 4.87
CA THR A 137 -11.40 10.12 3.91
C THR A 137 -10.30 10.96 4.55
N ASP A 138 -9.07 10.78 4.09
CA ASP A 138 -8.01 11.79 4.04
C ASP A 138 -7.00 11.28 3.01
N THR A 139 -7.19 11.68 1.76
CA THR A 139 -6.41 11.38 0.53
C THR A 139 -5.40 10.21 0.59
N CYS A 140 -5.86 9.04 1.03
CA CYS A 140 -5.50 7.79 0.38
C CYS A 140 -6.13 7.87 -1.01
N PHE A 141 -5.38 7.56 -2.06
CA PHE A 141 -6.00 7.32 -3.36
C PHE A 141 -6.96 6.14 -3.16
N ALA A 142 -8.25 6.46 -3.00
CA ALA A 142 -9.30 5.58 -3.41
C ALA A 142 -9.01 5.36 -4.90
N THR A 143 -8.39 4.24 -5.23
CA THR A 143 -8.71 3.65 -6.51
C THR A 143 -10.23 3.63 -6.52
N GLU A 144 -10.86 4.37 -7.44
CA GLU A 144 -12.26 4.09 -7.74
C GLU A 144 -12.37 2.58 -7.78
N SER A 145 -13.28 2.02 -7.00
CA SER A 145 -13.34 0.59 -6.73
C SER A 145 -13.63 -0.15 -8.02
N LEU A 146 -12.61 -0.31 -8.86
CA LEU A 146 -12.65 -1.08 -10.07
C LEU A 146 -12.88 -2.51 -9.60
N PRO A 147 -13.81 -3.24 -10.23
CA PRO A 147 -13.95 -4.67 -10.01
C PRO A 147 -12.58 -5.33 -9.96
N LEU A 148 -12.33 -6.26 -9.02
CA LEU A 148 -11.03 -6.94 -8.87
C LEU A 148 -10.51 -7.52 -10.21
N SER A 149 -11.41 -7.90 -11.13
CA SER A 149 -11.07 -8.31 -12.50
C SER A 149 -10.46 -7.18 -13.35
N LEU A 150 -10.96 -5.95 -13.24
CA LEU A 150 -10.43 -4.77 -13.94
C LEU A 150 -9.16 -4.23 -13.26
N SER A 151 -9.08 -4.30 -11.92
CA SER A 151 -7.87 -3.94 -11.15
C SER A 151 -6.66 -4.83 -11.47
N LEU A 152 -6.87 -6.07 -11.91
CA LEU A 152 -5.80 -6.97 -12.33
C LEU A 152 -5.43 -6.79 -13.82
N SER A 153 -6.27 -6.10 -14.60
CA SER A 153 -6.05 -5.87 -16.04
C SER A 153 -5.24 -4.61 -16.33
N LEU A 154 -5.31 -3.65 -15.41
CA LEU A 154 -4.71 -2.33 -15.55
C LEU A 154 -3.49 -2.19 -14.62
N ILE A 155 -2.47 -1.49 -15.10
CA ILE A 155 -1.18 -1.31 -14.45
C ILE A 155 -1.13 0.08 -13.81
N PHE A 156 -0.75 0.12 -12.54
CA PHE A 156 -0.30 1.34 -11.87
C PHE A 156 1.22 1.45 -11.94
N VAL A 157 1.73 2.62 -12.30
CA VAL A 157 3.18 2.87 -12.39
C VAL A 157 3.54 4.00 -11.43
N TYR A 158 4.57 3.79 -10.61
CA TYR A 158 5.12 4.81 -9.71
C TYR A 158 6.54 5.14 -10.17
N VAL A 159 6.78 6.41 -10.52
CA VAL A 159 8.05 6.91 -11.09
C VAL A 159 8.79 7.83 -10.13
#